data_AF-A0A951CXG0-F1
#
_entry.id   AF-A0A951CXG0-F1
#
_cell.length_a   1.000
_cell.length_b   1.000
_cell.length_c   1.000
_cell.angle_alpha   90.00
_cell.angle_beta   90.00
_cell.angle_gamma   90.00
#
_symmetry.space_group_name_H-M   'P 1'
#
loop_
_entity.id
_entity.type
_entity.pdbx_description
1 polymer ?
#
loop_
_entity_poly.entity_id
_entity_poly.type
_entity_poly.pdbx_seq_one_letter_code
_entity_poly.pdbx_strand_id
1 'polypeptide(L)'
;MTNYEIAIWVFMLAAFLGFELIRRVSPLLHTPLMSLTNAISAIAVVGAILITGEKEATLLTRTLGFIAVVPSVTNVVSGYLITDRMLKMFKKRAPGERGPVQK
;
A
#
# COMPACT_ATOMS: atom_id res chain seq x y z
N MET A 1 22.31 -5.05 -22.57
CA MET A 1 21.03 -4.43 -22.20
C MET A 1 21.29 -3.06 -21.62
N THR A 2 20.66 -2.01 -22.13
CA THR A 2 20.74 -0.67 -21.52
C THR A 2 19.91 -0.58 -20.24
N ASN A 3 20.19 0.37 -19.35
CA ASN A 3 19.46 0.54 -18.09
C ASN A 3 17.94 0.73 -18.29
N TYR A 4 17.53 1.36 -19.39
CA TYR A 4 16.12 1.58 -19.73
C TYR A 4 15.44 0.30 -20.20
N GLU A 5 16.13 -0.54 -20.98
CA GLU A 5 15.62 -1.86 -21.37
C GLU A 5 15.31 -2.70 -20.13
N ILE A 6 16.21 -2.72 -19.15
CA ILE A 6 16.01 -3.46 -17.89
C ILE A 6 14.78 -2.93 -17.14
N ALA A 7 14.60 -1.60 -17.05
CA ALA A 7 13.45 -1.00 -16.39
C ALA A 7 12.12 -1.37 -17.06
N ILE A 8 12.07 -1.41 -18.39
CA ILE A 8 10.89 -1.83 -19.15
C ILE A 8 10.60 -3.32 -18.90
N TRP A 9 11.62 -4.18 -18.91
CA TRP A 9 11.47 -5.60 -18.57
C TRP A 9 10.91 -5.79 -17.16
N VAL A 10 11.46 -5.08 -16.16
CA VAL A 10 10.95 -5.13 -14.79
C VAL A 10 9.51 -4.64 -14.71
N PHE A 11 9.18 -3.54 -15.37
CA PHE A 11 7.82 -3.00 -15.39
C PHE A 11 6.82 -4.00 -15.98
N MET A 12 7.14 -4.59 -17.14
CA MET A 12 6.29 -5.59 -17.79
C MET A 12 6.09 -6.82 -16.90
N LEU A 13 7.17 -7.41 -16.39
CA LEU A 13 7.10 -8.61 -15.55
C LEU A 13 6.35 -8.34 -14.24
N ALA A 14 6.57 -7.18 -13.61
CA ALA A 14 5.86 -6.78 -12.40
C ALA A 14 4.35 -6.59 -12.64
N ALA A 15 3.96 -6.02 -13.79
CA ALA A 15 2.55 -5.87 -14.14
C ALA A 15 1.85 -7.23 -14.33
N PHE A 16 2.48 -8.16 -15.05
CA PHE A 16 1.96 -9.53 -15.20
C PHE A 16 1.86 -10.26 -13.86
N LEU A 17 2.90 -10.13 -13.02
CA LEU A 17 2.90 -10.72 -11.68
C LEU A 17 1.76 -10.17 -10.82
N GLY A 18 1.56 -8.84 -10.82
CA GLY A 18 0.47 -8.20 -10.07
C GLY A 18 -0.91 -8.70 -10.51
N PHE A 19 -1.13 -8.83 -11.81
CA PHE A 19 -2.38 -9.38 -12.36
C PHE A 19 -2.64 -10.82 -11.91
N GLU A 20 -1.63 -11.69 -12.00
CA GLU A 20 -1.76 -13.09 -11.61
C GLU A 20 -1.99 -13.27 -10.11
N LEU A 21 -1.34 -12.44 -9.28
CA LEU A 21 -1.54 -12.44 -7.82
C LEU A 21 -2.98 -12.07 -7.44
N ILE A 22 -3.53 -11.00 -8.03
CA ILE A 22 -4.89 -10.53 -7.73
C ILE A 22 -5.93 -11.57 -8.16
N ARG A 23 -5.74 -12.23 -9.31
CA ARG A 23 -6.66 -13.28 -9.81
C ARG A 23 -6.79 -14.48 -8.87
N ARG A 24 -5.78 -14.76 -8.06
CA ARG A 24 -5.72 -15.91 -7.15
C ARG A 24 -6.23 -15.60 -5.73
N VAL A 25 -6.69 -14.38 -5.47
CA VAL A 25 -7.21 -14.01 -4.15
C VAL A 25 -8.62 -14.57 -3.93
N SER A 26 -8.93 -14.99 -2.71
CA SER A 26 -10.29 -15.38 -2.34
C SER A 26 -11.25 -14.17 -2.43
N PRO A 27 -12.51 -14.36 -2.90
CA PRO A 27 -13.48 -13.26 -2.98
C PRO A 27 -13.73 -12.55 -1.64
N LEU A 28 -13.59 -13.26 -0.53
CA LEU A 28 -13.73 -12.72 0.82
C LEU A 28 -12.68 -11.65 1.15
N LEU A 29 -11.54 -11.67 0.46
CA LEU A 29 -10.42 -10.78 0.70
C LEU A 29 -10.39 -9.58 -0.26
N HIS A 30 -11.34 -9.40 -1.17
CA HIS A 30 -11.32 -8.25 -2.10
C HIS A 30 -11.35 -6.90 -1.37
N THR A 31 -12.15 -6.76 -0.31
CA THR A 31 -12.21 -5.50 0.47
C THR A 31 -10.94 -5.25 1.29
N PRO A 32 -10.39 -6.24 2.03
CA PRO A 32 -9.05 -6.11 2.61
C PRO A 32 -7.96 -5.82 1.58
N LEU A 33 -8.01 -6.46 0.42
CA LEU A 33 -7.04 -6.28 -0.66
C LEU A 33 -7.11 -4.86 -1.24
N MET A 34 -8.32 -4.32 -1.44
CA MET A 34 -8.52 -2.94 -1.88
C MET A 34 -7.91 -1.92 -0.90
N SER A 35 -8.08 -2.15 0.40
CA SER A 35 -7.45 -1.31 1.43
C SER A 35 -5.92 -1.44 1.41
N LEU A 36 -5.40 -2.66 1.22
CA LEU A 36 -3.97 -2.93 1.19
C LEU A 36 -3.29 -2.29 -0.03
N THR A 37 -3.90 -2.38 -1.22
CA THR A 37 -3.33 -1.77 -2.43
C THR A 37 -3.31 -0.24 -2.33
N ASN A 38 -4.28 0.36 -1.63
CA ASN A 38 -4.22 1.78 -1.30
C ASN A 38 -3.01 2.11 -0.41
N ALA A 39 -2.73 1.31 0.62
CA ALA A 39 -1.55 1.48 1.46
C ALA A 39 -0.22 1.34 0.68
N ILE A 40 -0.16 0.41 -0.28
CA ILE A 40 1.02 0.19 -1.13
C ILE A 40 1.26 1.39 -2.08
N SER A 41 0.20 2.05 -2.55
CA SER A 41 0.32 3.23 -3.41
C SER A 41 1.09 4.38 -2.79
N ALA A 42 1.19 4.40 -1.47
CA ALA A 42 1.93 5.40 -0.70
C ALA A 42 3.47 5.25 -0.79
N ILE A 43 3.96 4.36 -1.66
CA ILE A 43 5.36 4.33 -2.15
C ILE A 43 5.83 5.69 -2.68
N ALA A 44 4.89 6.59 -3.06
CA ALA A 44 5.17 7.98 -3.40
C ALA A 44 6.01 8.73 -2.34
N VAL A 45 5.99 8.28 -1.08
CA VAL A 45 6.84 8.82 0.00
C VAL A 45 8.32 8.75 -0.35
N VAL A 46 8.75 7.69 -1.07
CA VAL A 46 10.15 7.54 -1.50
C VAL A 46 10.53 8.66 -2.46
N GLY A 47 9.67 8.94 -3.44
CA GLY A 47 9.88 10.05 -4.38
C GLY A 47 9.90 11.41 -3.67
N ALA A 48 8.98 11.62 -2.73
CA ALA A 48 8.93 12.86 -1.94
C ALA A 48 10.21 13.08 -1.13
N ILE A 49 10.71 12.04 -0.44
CA ILE A 49 11.96 12.12 0.34
C ILE A 49 13.16 12.41 -0.58
N LEU A 50 13.24 11.75 -1.73
CA LEU A 50 14.35 11.96 -2.68
C LEU A 50 14.37 13.40 -3.19
N ILE A 51 13.22 13.95 -3.59
CA ILE A 51 13.10 15.32 -4.12
C ILE A 51 13.37 16.36 -3.01
N THR A 52 12.89 16.14 -1.79
CA THR A 52 13.15 17.05 -0.66
C THR A 52 14.60 17.03 -0.19
N GLY A 53 15.26 15.86 -0.31
CA GLY A 53 16.65 15.65 0.07
C GLY A 53 17.68 16.05 -0.98
N GLU A 54 17.23 16.45 -2.17
CA GLU A 54 18.11 16.84 -3.27
C GLU A 54 18.84 18.16 -2.96
N LYS A 55 20.16 18.20 -3.23
CA LYS A 55 21.02 19.34 -2.87
C LYS A 55 20.66 20.63 -3.62
N GLU A 56 20.26 20.50 -4.87
CA GLU A 56 19.89 21.61 -5.76
C GLU A 56 18.39 21.92 -5.71
N ALA A 57 17.64 21.34 -4.77
CA ALA A 57 16.21 21.59 -4.66
C ALA A 57 15.93 23.07 -4.35
N THR A 58 15.13 23.70 -5.21
CA THR A 58 14.64 25.05 -4.96
C THR A 58 13.80 25.08 -3.67
N LEU A 59 13.65 26.27 -3.07
CA LEU A 59 12.81 26.45 -1.89
C LEU A 59 11.38 25.89 -2.11
N LEU A 60 10.82 26.10 -3.30
CA LEU A 60 9.51 25.60 -3.70
C LEU A 60 9.48 24.07 -3.81
N THR A 61 10.48 23.47 -4.46
CA THR A 61 10.60 22.01 -4.57
C THR A 61 10.67 21.35 -3.20
N ARG A 62 11.44 21.96 -2.29
CA ARG A 62 11.65 21.45 -0.94
C ARG A 62 10.39 21.54 -0.08
N THR A 63 9.65 22.64 -0.17
CA THR A 63 8.39 22.82 0.56
C THR A 63 7.30 21.90 0.04
N LEU A 64 7.14 21.77 -1.29
CA LEU A 64 6.18 20.85 -1.88
C LEU A 64 6.50 19.39 -1.56
N GLY A 65 7.77 19.00 -1.63
CA GLY A 65 8.18 17.64 -1.26
C GLY A 65 7.94 17.35 0.23
N PHE A 66 8.24 18.32 1.12
CA PHE A 66 7.92 18.18 2.54
C PHE A 66 6.40 18.02 2.78
N ILE A 67 5.59 18.84 2.11
CA ILE A 67 4.13 18.71 2.14
C ILE A 67 3.68 17.36 1.59
N ALA A 68 4.35 16.80 0.57
CA ALA A 68 4.01 15.49 -0.01
C ALA A 68 4.35 14.30 0.90
N VAL A 69 5.37 14.42 1.76
CA VAL A 69 5.73 13.37 2.72
C VAL A 69 4.58 13.12 3.71
N VAL A 70 3.95 14.17 4.25
CA VAL A 70 2.90 14.06 5.28
C VAL A 70 1.69 13.22 4.84
N PRO A 71 0.98 13.50 3.72
CA PRO A 71 -0.13 12.70 3.25
C PRO A 71 0.32 11.32 2.80
N SER A 72 1.54 11.18 2.26
CA SER A 72 2.03 9.86 1.84
C SER A 72 2.28 8.94 3.03
N VAL A 73 2.91 9.44 4.10
CA VAL A 73 3.07 8.69 5.35
C VAL A 73 1.71 8.37 5.97
N THR A 74 0.79 9.34 5.99
CA THR A 74 -0.57 9.14 6.49
C THR A 74 -1.29 8.04 5.70
N ASN A 75 -1.11 7.94 4.39
CA ASN A 75 -1.70 6.90 3.55
C ASN A 75 -1.12 5.51 3.88
N VAL A 76 0.22 5.37 4.01
CA VAL A 76 0.83 4.10 4.48
C VAL A 76 0.25 3.68 5.84
N VAL A 77 0.28 4.58 6.83
CA VAL A 77 -0.09 4.25 8.21
C VAL A 77 -1.57 3.92 8.32
N SER A 78 -2.44 4.78 7.78
CA SER A 78 -3.89 4.55 7.83
C SER A 78 -4.30 3.31 7.03
N GLY A 79 -3.73 3.11 5.84
CA GLY A 79 -4.00 1.96 5.00
C GLY A 79 -3.62 0.63 5.68
N TYR A 80 -2.47 0.59 6.36
CA TYR A 80 -2.05 -0.61 7.10
C TYR A 80 -2.93 -0.87 8.32
N LEU A 81 -3.29 0.17 9.10
CA LEU A 81 -4.17 0.06 10.27
C LEU A 81 -5.58 -0.41 9.90
N ILE A 82 -6.15 0.13 8.83
CA ILE A 82 -7.48 -0.28 8.33
C ILE A 82 -7.43 -1.74 7.88
N THR A 83 -6.40 -2.11 7.11
CA THR A 83 -6.23 -3.48 6.62
C THR A 83 -6.06 -4.48 7.77
N ASP A 84 -5.25 -4.15 8.78
CA ASP A 84 -5.10 -4.98 9.98
C ASP A 84 -6.43 -5.18 10.73
N ARG A 85 -7.22 -4.11 10.91
CA ARG A 85 -8.57 -4.21 11.49
C ARG A 85 -9.48 -5.10 10.65
N MET A 86 -9.42 -4.99 9.32
CA MET A 86 -10.20 -5.85 8.43
C MET A 86 -9.79 -7.32 8.55
N LEU A 87 -8.49 -7.61 8.56
CA LEU A 87 -7.96 -8.98 8.65
C LEU A 87 -8.24 -9.63 10.01
N LYS A 88 -8.28 -8.84 11.09
CA LYS A 88 -8.68 -9.33 12.43
C LYS A 88 -10.10 -9.88 12.48
N MET A 89 -10.99 -9.42 11.61
CA MET A 89 -12.38 -9.94 11.52
C MET A 89 -12.44 -11.36 10.94
N PHE A 90 -11.40 -11.83 10.26
CA PHE A 90 -11.32 -13.21 9.73
C PHE A 90 -10.81 -14.22 10.76
N LYS A 91 -10.30 -13.77 11.93
CA LYS A 91 -9.94 -14.69 13.00
C LYS A 91 -11.22 -15.30 13.58
N LYS A 92 -11.33 -16.64 13.54
CA LYS A 92 -12.39 -17.37 14.24
C LYS A 92 -12.37 -16.97 15.72
N ARG A 93 -13.54 -16.64 16.28
CA ARG A 93 -13.73 -16.56 17.73
C ARG A 93 -13.17 -17.83 18.37
N ALA A 94 -12.44 -17.67 19.48
CA ALA A 94 -11.93 -18.80 20.22
C ALA A 94 -13.09 -19.75 20.63
N PRO A 95 -12.87 -21.08 20.69
CA PRO A 95 -13.87 -22.02 21.16
C PRO A 95 -14.16 -21.74 22.65
N GLY A 96 -15.17 -20.92 22.92
CA GLY A 96 -15.54 -20.47 24.27
C GLY A 96 -16.43 -19.21 24.28
N GLU A 97 -16.36 -18.37 23.23
CA GLU A 97 -17.12 -17.10 23.17
C GLU A 97 -18.47 -17.26 22.46
N ARG A 98 -19.29 -18.23 22.90
CA ARG A 98 -20.73 -18.22 22.57
C ARG A 98 -21.40 -17.16 23.44
N GLY A 99 -21.42 -15.91 22.95
CA GLY A 99 -22.39 -14.92 23.42
C GLY A 99 -23.82 -15.45 23.24
N PRO A 100 -24.79 -15.00 24.05
CA PRO A 100 -26.12 -15.58 24.08
C PRO A 100 -26.74 -15.56 22.68
N VAL A 101 -27.29 -16.70 22.27
CA VAL A 101 -28.11 -16.81 21.06
C VAL A 101 -29.31 -15.90 21.27
N GLN A 102 -29.30 -14.74 20.61
CA GLN A 102 -30.46 -13.86 20.57
C GLN A 102 -31.50 -14.58 19.69
N LYS A 103 -32.54 -15.12 20.35
CA LYS A 103 -33.71 -15.71 19.70
C LYS A 103 -34.53 -14.63 19.00
#